data_AF-A0A8T7FIY2-F1
#
_entry.id   AF-A0A8T7FIY2-F1
#
_cell.length_a   1.000
_cell.length_b   1.000
_cell.length_c   1.000
_cell.angle_alpha   90.00
_cell.angle_beta   90.00
_cell.angle_gamma   90.00
#
_symmetry.space_group_name_H-M   'P 1'
#
loop_
_entity.id
_entity.type
_entity.pdbx_description
1 polymer ?
#
loop_
_entity_poly.entity_id
_entity_poly.type
_entity_poly.pdbx_seq_one_letter_code
_entity_poly.pdbx_strand_id
1 'polypeptide(L)' 'MNTAAIKAQYDFLKHVHDKLERITTKKPKPAAVEKMVTSLLTWFKAPAARQKQFAQRLRYGLLHYNARQYHVASMADED' A
#
# COMPACT_ATOMS: atom_id res chain seq x y z
N MET A 1 -29.62 3.84 -0.09
CA MET A 1 -28.27 3.95 0.51
C MET A 1 -27.28 3.14 -0.33
N ASN A 2 -26.09 3.68 -0.58
CA ASN A 2 -25.12 3.20 -1.56
C ASN A 2 -24.28 2.02 -1.03
N THR A 3 -24.93 0.99 -0.48
CA THR A 3 -24.29 -0.16 0.19
C THR A 3 -23.32 -0.92 -0.71
N ALA A 4 -23.59 -1.00 -2.01
CA ALA A 4 -22.70 -1.59 -3.00
C ALA A 4 -21.37 -0.81 -3.13
N ALA A 5 -21.42 0.52 -3.13
CA ALA A 5 -20.20 1.34 -3.18
C ALA A 5 -19.38 1.23 -1.89
N ILE A 6 -20.04 1.18 -0.73
CA ILE A 6 -19.37 0.99 0.57
C ILE A 6 -18.68 -0.38 0.60
N LYS A 7 -19.36 -1.43 0.13
CA LYS A 7 -18.78 -2.78 0.06
C LYS A 7 -17.56 -2.84 -0.87
N ALA A 8 -17.65 -2.23 -2.05
CA ALA A 8 -16.53 -2.17 -2.99
C ALA A 8 -15.32 -1.41 -2.41
N GLN A 9 -15.56 -0.32 -1.68
CA GLN A 9 -14.50 0.42 -0.97
C GLN A 9 -13.87 -0.42 0.14
N TYR A 10 -14.67 -1.14 0.92
CA TYR A 10 -14.17 -2.04 1.95
C TYR A 10 -13.32 -3.18 1.36
N ASP A 11 -13.83 -3.86 0.33
CA ASP A 11 -13.12 -4.97 -0.32
C ASP A 11 -11.79 -4.48 -0.91
N PHE A 12 -11.75 -3.25 -1.45
CA PHE A 12 -10.53 -2.60 -1.88
C PHE A 12 -9.55 -2.35 -0.72
N LEU A 13 -10.00 -1.72 0.37
CA LEU A 13 -9.15 -1.44 1.54
C LEU A 13 -8.57 -2.73 2.12
N LYS A 14 -9.38 -3.80 2.20
CA LYS A 14 -8.94 -5.12 2.61
C LYS A 14 -7.86 -5.68 1.67
N HIS A 15 -8.07 -5.62 0.36
CA HIS A 15 -7.08 -6.06 -0.62
C HIS A 15 -5.75 -5.31 -0.49
N VAL A 16 -5.79 -4.00 -0.27
CA VAL A 16 -4.59 -3.18 -0.05
C VAL A 16 -3.87 -3.59 1.24
N HIS A 17 -4.63 -3.77 2.32
CA HIS A 17 -4.10 -4.19 3.61
C HIS A 17 -3.40 -5.55 3.54
N ASP A 18 -4.06 -6.56 2.96
CA ASP A 18 -3.50 -7.91 2.81
C ASP A 18 -2.20 -7.91 1.98
N LYS A 19 -2.12 -7.05 0.94
CA LYS A 19 -0.90 -6.88 0.15
C LYS A 19 0.22 -6.20 0.94
N LEU A 20 -0.12 -5.20 1.75
CA LEU A 20 0.83 -4.50 2.60
C LEU A 20 1.43 -5.44 3.64
N GLU A 21 0.60 -6.21 4.36
CA GLU A 21 1.07 -7.18 5.37
C GLU A 21 2.06 -8.20 4.80
N ARG A 22 1.80 -8.72 3.61
CA ARG A 22 2.71 -9.66 2.94
C ARG A 22 4.08 -9.07 2.62
N ILE A 23 4.16 -7.75 2.50
CA ILE A 23 5.39 -7.04 2.15
C ILE A 23 6.08 -6.48 3.40
N THR A 24 5.35 -6.08 4.45
CA THR A 24 5.92 -5.59 5.71
C THR A 24 6.53 -6.72 6.55
N THR A 25 5.97 -7.93 6.49
CA THR A 25 6.47 -9.12 7.22
C THR A 25 7.89 -9.55 6.82
N LYS A 26 8.43 -9.06 5.71
CA LYS A 26 9.82 -9.31 5.27
C LYS A 26 10.41 -7.99 4.78
N LYS A 27 11.54 -7.56 5.33
CA LYS A 27 12.25 -6.31 4.97
C LYS A 27 12.05 -5.93 3.48
N PRO A 28 11.16 -4.98 3.16
CA PRO A 28 10.69 -4.82 1.80
C PRO A 28 11.78 -4.32 0.88
N LYS A 29 12.01 -5.04 -0.23
CA LYS A 29 12.86 -4.52 -1.32
C LYS A 29 12.10 -3.38 -2.03
N PRO A 30 12.77 -2.27 -2.38
CA PRO A 30 12.13 -1.16 -3.10
C PRO A 30 11.37 -1.60 -4.36
N ALA A 31 11.88 -2.60 -5.09
CA ALA A 31 11.22 -3.18 -6.26
C ALA A 31 9.86 -3.84 -5.96
N ALA A 32 9.69 -4.45 -4.79
CA ALA A 32 8.41 -5.03 -4.38
C ALA A 32 7.36 -3.94 -4.12
N VAL A 33 7.79 -2.83 -3.52
CA VAL A 33 6.93 -1.66 -3.28
C VAL A 33 6.50 -1.03 -4.60
N GLU A 34 7.42 -0.88 -5.57
CA GLU A 34 7.09 -0.35 -6.90
C GLU A 34 6.04 -1.21 -7.63
N LYS A 35 6.21 -2.54 -7.63
CA LYS A 35 5.25 -3.47 -8.25
C LYS A 35 3.87 -3.36 -7.60
N MET A 36 3.80 -3.20 -6.28
CA MET A 36 2.54 -2.98 -5.56
C MET A 36 1.89 -1.67 -5.95
N VAL A 37 2.64 -0.57 -6.00
CA VAL A 37 2.14 0.76 -6.41
C VAL A 37 1.49 0.68 -7.79
N THR A 38 2.16 0.07 -8.77
CA THR A 38 1.60 -0.11 -10.12
C THR A 38 0.30 -0.92 -10.07
N SER A 39 0.26 -2.03 -9.32
CA SER A 39 -0.96 -2.83 -9.16
C SER A 39 -2.10 -2.12 -8.44
N LEU A 40 -1.82 -1.18 -7.54
CA LEU A 40 -2.85 -0.41 -6.85
C LEU A 40 -3.41 0.69 -7.76
N LEU A 41 -2.56 1.29 -8.59
CA LEU A 41 -2.98 2.31 -9.54
C LEU A 41 -3.87 1.77 -10.66
N THR A 42 -3.82 0.48 -11.00
CA THR A 42 -4.75 -0.09 -11.99
C THR A 42 -6.20 -0.13 -11.51
N TRP A 43 -6.43 -0.12 -10.20
CA TRP A 43 -7.77 -0.07 -9.61
C TRP A 43 -8.37 1.32 -9.64
N PHE A 44 -7.51 2.35 -9.61
CA PHE A 44 -7.95 3.73 -9.78
C PHE A 44 -7.92 4.10 -11.25
N LYS A 45 -9.08 4.44 -11.82
CA LYS A 45 -9.14 5.18 -13.09
C LYS A 45 -8.64 6.62 -12.89
N ALA A 46 -7.39 6.76 -12.47
CA ALA A 46 -6.75 8.05 -12.31
C ALA A 46 -6.48 8.65 -13.69
N PRO A 47 -6.74 9.95 -13.91
CA PRO A 47 -6.34 10.63 -15.13
C PRO A 47 -4.85 10.43 -15.38
N ALA A 48 -4.46 10.08 -16.61
CA ALA A 48 -3.07 9.77 -16.97
C ALA A 48 -2.09 10.89 -16.55
N ALA A 49 -2.54 12.15 -16.64
CA ALA A 49 -1.78 13.33 -16.19
C ALA A 49 -1.39 13.29 -14.69
N ARG A 50 -2.17 12.61 -13.84
CA ARG A 50 -1.95 12.52 -12.39
C ARG A 50 -1.47 11.14 -11.93
N GLN A 51 -1.51 10.11 -12.78
CA GLN A 51 -1.04 8.77 -12.44
C GLN A 51 0.41 8.78 -11.92
N LYS A 52 1.31 9.54 -12.57
CA LYS A 52 2.72 9.65 -12.14
C LYS A 52 2.84 10.26 -10.74
N GLN A 53 2.08 11.31 -10.44
CA GLN A 53 2.07 11.96 -9.13
C GLN A 53 1.49 11.04 -8.05
N PHE A 54 0.41 10.32 -8.35
CA PHE A 54 -0.18 9.35 -7.43
C PHE A 54 0.76 8.18 -7.18
N ALA A 55 1.42 7.66 -8.21
CA ALA A 55 2.46 6.63 -8.05
C ALA A 55 3.57 7.09 -7.11
N GLN A 56 4.08 8.30 -7.31
CA GLN A 56 5.15 8.85 -6.49
C GLN A 56 4.72 9.01 -5.02
N ARG A 57 3.52 9.56 -4.78
CA ARG A 57 2.97 9.71 -3.42
C ARG A 57 2.76 8.37 -2.74
N LEU A 58 2.20 7.39 -3.45
CA LEU A 58 1.95 6.05 -2.93
C LEU A 58 3.27 5.35 -2.59
N ARG A 59 4.23 5.39 -3.51
CA ARG A 59 5.58 4.82 -3.30
C ARG A 59 6.26 5.42 -2.08
N TYR A 60 6.28 6.74 -1.98
CA TYR A 60 6.88 7.44 -0.84
C TYR A 60 6.20 7.03 0.48
N GLY A 61 4.87 7.12 0.54
CA GLY A 61 4.10 6.76 1.73
C GLY A 61 4.32 5.32 2.16
N LEU A 62 4.35 4.39 1.21
CA LEU A 62 4.56 2.96 1.48
C LEU A 62 5.99 2.67 1.95
N LEU A 63 7.02 3.26 1.34
CA LEU A 63 8.40 3.09 1.79
C LEU A 63 8.58 3.59 3.23
N HIS A 64 8.02 4.76 3.56
CA HIS A 64 8.08 5.31 4.92
C HIS A 64 7.23 4.55 5.93
N TYR A 65 6.04 4.09 5.53
CA TYR A 65 5.20 3.25 6.38
C TYR A 65 5.92 1.95 6.74
N ASN A 66 6.50 1.27 5.75
CA ASN A 66 7.27 0.05 5.97
C ASN A 66 8.52 0.30 6.84
N ALA A 67 9.25 1.39 6.62
CA ALA A 67 10.40 1.73 7.46
C ALA A 67 10.02 1.92 8.93
N ARG A 68 8.88 2.59 9.19
CA ARG A 68 8.35 2.76 10.55
C ARG A 68 7.86 1.46 11.17
N GLN A 69 7.10 0.65 10.43
CA GLN A 69 6.58 -0.62 10.91
C GLN A 69 7.70 -1.61 11.21
N TYR A 70 8.75 -1.66 10.39
CA TYR A 70 9.93 -2.47 10.67
C TYR A 70 10.64 -2.00 11.96
N HIS A 71 10.71 -0.69 12.19
CA HIS A 71 11.31 -0.15 13.42
C HIS A 71 10.49 -0.50 14.67
N VAL A 72 9.15 -0.46 14.56
CA VAL A 72 8.24 -0.82 15.66
C VAL A 72 8.26 -2.33 15.92
N ALA A 73 8.25 -3.16 14.87
CA ALA A 73 8.35 -4.61 15.00
C ALA A 73 9.71 -5.03 15.60
N SER A 74 10.81 -4.40 15.16
CA SER A 74 12.14 -4.64 15.72
C SER A 74 12.27 -4.23 17.19
N MET A 75 11.45 -3.28 17.67
CA MET A 75 11.39 -2.92 19.10
C MET A 75 10.48 -3.86 19.91
N ALA A 76 9.52 -4.52 19.27
CA ALA A 76 8.61 -5.47 19.92
C ALA A 76 9.21 -6.88 20.06
N ASP A 77 10.22 -7.22 19.25
CA ASP A 77 10.95 -8.50 19.34
C ASP A 77 12.08 -8.49 20.40
N GLU A 78 12.34 -7.35 21.06
CA GLU A 78 13.40 -7.19 22.10
C GLU A 78 12.89 -7.14 23.55
N ASP A 79 11.59 -7.35 23.81
CA ASP A 79 10.99 -7.43 25.17
C ASP A 79 10.45 -8.83 25.52
#